data_AF-A0AAV6AME2-F1
#
_entry.id   AF-A0AAV6AME2-F1
#
_cell.length_a   1.000
_cell.length_b   1.000
_cell.length_c   1.000
_cell.angle_alpha   90.00
_cell.angle_beta   90.00
_cell.angle_gamma   90.00
#
_symmetry.space_group_name_H-M   'P 1'
#
loop_
_entity.id
_entity.type
_entity.pdbx_description
1 polymer ?
#
loop_
_entity_poly.entity_id
_entity_poly.type
_entity_poly.pdbx_seq_one_letter_code
_entity_poly.pdbx_strand_id
1 'polypeptide(L)'
;MADHGPEPARQRVTRRTLLRATALLLLVPMFERTAGPAAAQDLPPPDFSGVTSKAAARKLVRAGRLVEISLFPVELGGPEDEPMNRSYITPEAAIARDLAIGTLVRFFEDGVIDELQVVPEYKGASIVPSSIAMNATHSEQDGHFNTVIDVW
;
A
#
# COMPACT_ATOMS: atom_id res chain seq x y z
N MET A 1 68.12 -45.96 32.36
CA MET A 1 67.53 -47.07 33.13
C MET A 1 66.17 -46.61 33.63
N ALA A 2 65.15 -47.46 33.48
CA ALA A 2 63.71 -47.26 33.75
C ALA A 2 62.85 -46.70 32.59
N ASP A 3 62.39 -47.66 31.78
CA ASP A 3 61.06 -47.79 31.18
C ASP A 3 59.95 -47.66 32.25
N HIS A 4 58.81 -47.04 31.89
CA HIS A 4 57.44 -47.41 32.27
C HIS A 4 56.41 -46.39 31.76
N GLY A 5 55.57 -46.80 30.80
CA GLY A 5 54.21 -46.26 30.65
C GLY A 5 53.28 -46.71 31.79
N PRO A 6 51.94 -46.53 31.74
CA PRO A 6 51.11 -45.86 30.73
C PRO A 6 50.17 -44.76 31.29
N GLU A 7 49.52 -44.03 30.36
CA GLU A 7 48.31 -43.21 30.58
C GLU A 7 47.15 -44.07 31.12
N PRO A 8 46.18 -43.52 31.90
CA PRO A 8 45.02 -42.92 31.21
C PRO A 8 44.24 -41.81 31.96
N ALA A 9 43.37 -41.17 31.17
CA ALA A 9 41.99 -40.77 31.49
C ALA A 9 41.69 -39.29 31.85
N ARG A 10 41.38 -38.54 30.77
CA ARG A 10 40.13 -37.78 30.54
C ARG A 10 39.44 -37.13 31.76
N GLN A 11 39.25 -35.81 31.69
CA GLN A 11 37.93 -35.20 31.41
C GLN A 11 38.04 -33.67 31.25
N ARG A 12 37.74 -33.19 30.04
CA ARG A 12 36.58 -32.36 29.68
C ARG A 12 36.68 -30.89 30.13
N VAL A 13 37.09 -30.03 29.20
CA VAL A 13 36.19 -29.15 28.41
C VAL A 13 35.77 -27.92 29.20
N THR A 14 36.31 -26.75 28.84
CA THR A 14 35.43 -25.69 28.31
C THR A 14 36.17 -24.71 27.41
N ARG A 15 35.77 -24.80 26.14
CA ARG A 15 35.82 -23.83 25.04
C ARG A 15 36.16 -22.38 25.41
N ARG A 16 37.07 -21.78 24.64
CA ARG A 16 36.82 -20.50 23.96
C ARG A 16 37.71 -20.41 22.73
N THR A 17 37.07 -20.68 21.59
CA THR A 17 37.66 -20.65 20.26
C THR A 17 38.00 -19.22 19.84
N LEU A 18 39.14 -19.13 19.15
CA LEU A 18 39.77 -17.97 18.55
C LEU A 18 38.84 -17.01 17.79
N LEU A 19 39.10 -15.72 17.99
CA LEU A 19 38.99 -14.68 16.96
C LEU A 19 39.90 -15.06 15.77
N ARG A 20 39.31 -15.34 14.60
CA ARG A 20 40.01 -15.19 13.32
C ARG A 20 39.05 -14.54 12.32
N ALA A 21 39.20 -13.22 12.21
CA ALA A 21 38.70 -12.45 11.09
C ALA A 21 39.26 -13.04 9.80
N THR A 22 38.38 -13.56 8.95
CA THR A 22 38.70 -13.91 7.56
C THR A 22 37.67 -13.19 6.72
N ALA A 23 38.04 -12.01 6.22
CA ALA A 23 37.24 -11.26 5.27
C ALA A 23 37.23 -12.05 3.94
N LEU A 24 36.13 -12.73 3.66
CA LEU A 24 35.88 -13.40 2.40
C LEU A 24 35.31 -12.36 1.43
N LEU A 25 36.13 -11.91 0.48
CA LEU A 25 35.69 -11.10 -0.66
C LEU A 25 34.77 -11.97 -1.52
N LEU A 26 33.45 -11.85 -1.34
CA LEU A 26 32.48 -12.45 -2.25
C LEU A 26 32.35 -11.56 -3.48
N LEU A 27 32.97 -12.00 -4.57
CA LEU A 27 32.73 -11.50 -5.91
C LEU A 27 31.30 -11.88 -6.31
N VAL A 28 30.33 -11.00 -6.03
CA VAL A 28 28.97 -11.14 -6.54
C VAL A 28 29.04 -10.90 -8.05
N PRO A 29 28.64 -11.85 -8.92
CA PRO A 29 28.46 -11.52 -10.32
C PRO A 29 27.32 -10.50 -10.37
N MET A 30 27.69 -9.28 -10.73
CA MET A 30 26.79 -8.21 -11.10
C MET A 30 26.04 -8.69 -12.34
N PHE A 31 24.98 -9.48 -12.14
CA PHE A 31 23.96 -9.67 -13.16
C PHE A 31 23.32 -8.30 -13.30
N GLU A 32 23.85 -7.51 -14.23
CA GLU A 32 23.18 -6.36 -14.79
C GLU A 32 21.85 -6.87 -15.35
N ARG A 33 20.83 -6.86 -14.49
CA ARG A 33 19.45 -6.88 -14.94
C ARG A 33 19.25 -5.51 -15.57
N THR A 34 19.71 -5.35 -16.81
CA THR A 34 19.14 -4.34 -17.70
C THR A 34 17.71 -4.80 -17.97
N ALA A 35 16.83 -4.59 -16.98
CA ALA A 35 15.44 -4.31 -17.27
C ALA A 35 15.49 -2.99 -18.05
N GLY A 36 15.74 -3.08 -19.36
CA GLY A 36 15.35 -2.00 -20.27
C GLY A 36 13.89 -1.67 -19.97
N PRO A 37 13.45 -0.41 -20.16
CA PRO A 37 12.09 -0.03 -19.84
C PRO A 37 11.20 -1.04 -20.56
N ALA A 38 10.54 -1.91 -19.79
CA ALA A 38 9.51 -2.77 -20.34
C ALA A 38 8.59 -1.76 -21.01
N ALA A 39 8.56 -1.78 -22.35
CA ALA A 39 7.73 -0.89 -23.13
C ALA A 39 6.39 -0.88 -22.42
N ALA A 40 6.03 0.26 -21.84
CA ALA A 40 4.75 0.43 -21.19
C ALA A 40 3.76 0.02 -22.27
N GLN A 41 3.22 -1.18 -22.16
CA GLN A 41 2.34 -1.67 -23.20
C GLN A 41 1.20 -0.68 -23.18
N ASP A 42 0.87 -0.10 -24.34
CA ASP A 42 -0.32 0.71 -24.58
C ASP A 42 -1.55 -0.19 -24.43
N LEU A 43 -1.72 -0.74 -23.23
CA LEU A 43 -2.92 -1.41 -22.80
C LEU A 43 -3.96 -0.29 -22.70
N PRO A 44 -5.13 -0.47 -23.33
CA PRO A 44 -6.20 0.50 -23.17
C PRO A 44 -6.47 0.68 -21.67
N PRO A 45 -6.83 1.90 -21.25
CA PRO A 45 -7.20 2.16 -19.86
C PRO A 45 -8.20 1.12 -19.37
N PRO A 46 -8.09 0.65 -18.11
CA PRO A 46 -9.06 -0.27 -17.55
C PRO A 46 -10.49 0.24 -17.77
N ASP A 47 -11.40 -0.63 -18.22
CA ASP A 47 -12.82 -0.28 -18.34
C ASP A 47 -13.62 -1.09 -17.32
N PHE A 48 -14.31 -0.39 -16.43
CA PHE A 48 -15.18 -0.97 -15.42
C PHE A 48 -16.66 -0.58 -15.61
N SER A 49 -17.04 -0.06 -16.78
CA SER A 49 -18.42 0.32 -17.13
C SER A 49 -19.41 -0.85 -16.98
N GLY A 50 -18.95 -2.08 -17.24
CA GLY A 50 -19.74 -3.30 -17.11
C GLY A 50 -19.90 -3.85 -15.68
N VAL A 51 -19.28 -3.23 -14.67
CA VAL A 51 -19.35 -3.68 -13.28
C VAL A 51 -20.59 -3.10 -12.61
N THR A 52 -21.75 -3.72 -12.80
CA THR A 52 -23.05 -3.17 -12.36
C THR A 52 -23.60 -3.83 -11.08
N SER A 53 -22.85 -4.74 -10.45
CA SER A 53 -23.32 -5.45 -9.26
C SER A 53 -22.20 -5.72 -8.24
N LYS A 54 -22.57 -5.78 -6.96
CA LYS A 54 -21.64 -6.09 -5.86
C LYS A 54 -20.96 -7.46 -6.06
N ALA A 55 -21.67 -8.44 -6.60
CA ALA A 55 -21.11 -9.76 -6.89
C ALA A 55 -19.98 -9.69 -7.95
N ALA A 56 -20.17 -8.90 -9.01
CA ALA A 56 -19.15 -8.66 -10.02
C ALA A 56 -17.95 -7.90 -9.46
N ALA A 57 -18.18 -6.82 -8.71
CA ALA A 57 -17.11 -6.06 -8.05
C ALA A 57 -16.28 -6.94 -7.11
N ARG A 58 -16.94 -7.74 -6.24
CA ARG A 58 -16.24 -8.67 -5.33
C ARG A 58 -15.43 -9.74 -6.05
N LYS A 59 -15.86 -10.17 -7.25
CA LYS A 59 -15.05 -11.09 -8.07
C LYS A 59 -13.76 -10.42 -8.52
N LEU A 60 -13.81 -9.15 -8.89
CA LEU A 60 -12.64 -8.36 -9.27
C LEU A 60 -11.75 -8.05 -8.06
N VAL A 61 -12.34 -7.83 -6.88
CA VAL A 61 -11.57 -7.71 -5.62
C VAL A 61 -10.78 -8.98 -5.33
N ARG A 62 -11.41 -10.16 -5.40
CA ARG A 62 -10.70 -11.44 -5.24
C ARG A 62 -9.63 -11.68 -6.30
N ALA A 63 -9.76 -11.06 -7.48
CA ALA A 63 -8.76 -11.12 -8.54
C ALA A 63 -7.68 -10.05 -8.42
N GLY A 64 -7.71 -9.20 -7.38
CA GLY A 64 -6.75 -8.11 -7.19
C GLY A 64 -6.91 -6.94 -8.16
N ARG A 65 -8.01 -6.88 -8.91
CA ARG A 65 -8.28 -5.81 -9.90
C ARG A 65 -9.03 -4.62 -9.34
N LEU A 66 -9.71 -4.81 -8.21
CA LEU A 66 -10.34 -3.75 -7.43
C LEU A 66 -9.99 -3.98 -5.96
N VAL A 67 -10.18 -2.95 -5.15
CA VAL A 67 -10.18 -3.02 -3.69
C VAL A 67 -11.46 -2.39 -3.17
N GLU A 68 -11.94 -2.87 -2.03
CA GLU A 68 -13.07 -2.27 -1.33
C GLU A 68 -12.55 -1.14 -0.42
N ILE A 69 -13.24 0.00 -0.43
CA ILE A 69 -12.87 1.20 0.33
C ILE A 69 -14.08 1.82 1.01
N SER A 70 -13.82 2.67 2.00
CA SER A 70 -14.78 3.67 2.47
C SER A 70 -14.69 4.93 1.59
N LEU A 71 -15.80 5.43 1.05
CA LEU A 71 -15.83 6.66 0.25
C LEU A 71 -15.42 7.86 1.10
N PHE A 72 -16.16 8.10 2.18
CA PHE A 72 -15.78 9.06 3.19
C PHE A 72 -14.72 8.44 4.13
N PRO A 73 -13.58 9.12 4.35
CA PRO A 73 -12.49 8.61 5.19
C PRO A 73 -12.93 8.38 6.64
N VAL A 74 -12.62 7.20 7.18
CA VAL A 74 -12.97 6.84 8.57
C VAL A 74 -12.15 7.67 9.57
N GLU A 75 -10.95 8.05 9.18
CA GLU A 75 -10.01 8.90 9.90
C GLU A 75 -10.57 10.32 10.13
N LEU A 76 -11.52 10.75 9.30
CA LEU A 76 -12.18 12.05 9.37
C LEU A 76 -13.65 11.92 9.84
N GLY A 77 -13.99 10.82 10.50
CA GLY A 77 -15.32 10.57 11.06
C GLY A 77 -16.31 9.88 10.13
N GLY A 78 -15.84 9.30 9.02
CA GLY A 78 -16.65 8.45 8.15
C GLY A 78 -17.14 7.19 8.87
N PRO A 79 -18.38 6.71 8.59
CA PRO A 79 -18.89 5.50 9.20
C PRO A 79 -18.19 4.24 8.65
N GLU A 80 -17.68 3.38 9.54
CA GLU A 80 -16.92 2.18 9.17
C GLU A 80 -17.79 1.06 8.57
N ASP A 81 -19.01 0.87 9.08
CA ASP A 81 -19.85 -0.29 8.74
C ASP A 81 -21.03 0.00 7.80
N GLU A 82 -21.18 1.25 7.35
CA GLU A 82 -22.34 1.69 6.58
C GLU A 82 -22.27 1.23 5.11
N PRO A 83 -23.24 0.43 4.61
CA PRO A 83 -23.28 0.00 3.22
C PRO A 83 -23.16 1.11 2.17
N MET A 84 -23.65 2.31 2.47
CA MET A 84 -23.60 3.45 1.56
C MET A 84 -22.24 4.15 1.52
N ASN A 85 -21.40 3.94 2.54
CA ASN A 85 -20.04 4.44 2.55
C ASN A 85 -19.06 3.48 1.86
N ARG A 86 -19.49 2.27 1.45
CA ARG A 86 -18.62 1.31 0.77
C ARG A 86 -18.60 1.52 -0.73
N SER A 87 -17.40 1.52 -1.32
CA SER A 87 -17.19 1.55 -2.78
C SER A 87 -16.03 0.65 -3.20
N TYR A 88 -15.81 0.55 -4.51
CA TYR A 88 -14.77 -0.27 -5.10
C TYR A 88 -13.96 0.57 -6.07
N ILE A 89 -12.63 0.56 -5.96
CA ILE A 89 -11.73 1.31 -6.84
C ILE A 89 -10.53 0.45 -7.24
N THR A 90 -9.73 0.92 -8.20
CA THR A 90 -8.48 0.26 -8.59
C THR A 90 -7.44 0.33 -7.46
N PRO A 91 -6.51 -0.63 -7.36
CA PRO A 91 -5.41 -0.56 -6.40
C PRO A 91 -4.60 0.74 -6.52
N GLU A 92 -4.37 1.23 -7.73
CA GLU A 92 -3.64 2.46 -8.00
C GLU A 92 -4.38 3.69 -7.47
N ALA A 93 -5.70 3.76 -7.69
CA ALA A 93 -6.52 4.84 -7.14
C ALA A 93 -6.59 4.78 -5.61
N ALA A 94 -6.52 3.59 -5.00
CA ALA A 94 -6.49 3.46 -3.55
C ALA A 94 -5.21 4.05 -2.95
N ILE A 95 -4.06 3.84 -3.60
CA ILE A 95 -2.79 4.47 -3.18
C ILE A 95 -2.90 5.99 -3.25
N ALA A 96 -3.42 6.53 -4.36
CA ALA A 96 -3.63 7.98 -4.52
C ALA A 96 -4.60 8.53 -3.47
N ARG A 97 -5.68 7.79 -3.18
CA ARG A 97 -6.65 8.11 -2.13
C ARG A 97 -6.00 8.17 -0.75
N ASP A 98 -5.19 7.19 -0.38
CA ASP A 98 -4.58 7.14 0.94
C ASP A 98 -3.59 8.31 1.16
N LEU A 99 -2.88 8.73 0.10
CA LEU A 99 -2.04 9.94 0.13
C LEU A 99 -2.87 11.23 0.29
N ALA A 100 -3.99 11.33 -0.42
CA ALA A 100 -4.91 12.45 -0.28
C ALA A 100 -5.49 12.53 1.14
N ILE A 101 -5.89 11.39 1.71
CA ILE A 101 -6.41 11.30 3.08
C ILE A 101 -5.35 11.70 4.10
N GLY A 102 -4.12 11.23 3.96
CA GLY A 102 -3.04 11.65 4.86
C GLY A 102 -2.82 13.17 4.86
N THR A 103 -3.00 13.82 3.70
CA THR A 103 -2.95 15.28 3.59
C THR A 103 -4.15 15.96 4.26
N LEU A 104 -5.35 15.43 4.03
CA LEU A 104 -6.60 15.93 4.64
C LEU A 104 -6.57 15.81 6.16
N VAL A 105 -6.14 14.67 6.70
CA VAL A 105 -6.00 14.44 8.15
C VAL A 105 -5.09 15.50 8.75
N ARG A 106 -3.90 15.71 8.17
CA ARG A 106 -3.00 16.75 8.66
C ARG A 106 -3.64 18.14 8.61
N PHE A 107 -4.31 18.50 7.51
CA PHE A 107 -4.96 19.81 7.41
C PHE A 107 -6.12 20.01 8.39
N PHE A 108 -6.86 18.93 8.68
CA PHE A 108 -7.91 18.95 9.70
C PHE A 108 -7.32 19.14 11.09
N GLU A 109 -6.26 18.40 11.43
CA GLU A 109 -5.54 18.52 12.70
C GLU A 109 -4.90 19.91 12.89
N ASP A 110 -4.36 20.50 11.82
CA ASP A 110 -3.77 21.84 11.81
C ASP A 110 -4.83 22.96 11.84
N GLY A 111 -6.12 22.63 11.76
CA GLY A 111 -7.23 23.60 11.71
C GLY A 111 -7.31 24.40 10.41
N VAL A 112 -6.72 23.88 9.32
CA VAL A 112 -6.75 24.50 7.99
C VAL A 112 -8.09 24.24 7.28
N ILE A 113 -8.72 23.10 7.55
CA ILE A 113 -10.04 22.71 7.03
C ILE A 113 -10.89 22.15 8.18
N ASP A 114 -12.21 22.28 8.07
CA ASP A 114 -13.19 21.70 9.01
C ASP A 114 -14.36 21.02 8.30
N GLU A 115 -14.46 21.18 6.97
CA GLU A 115 -15.48 20.58 6.13
C GLU A 115 -14.83 19.74 5.02
N LEU A 116 -15.42 18.58 4.72
CA LEU A 116 -15.02 17.71 3.61
C LEU A 116 -16.25 17.19 2.87
N GLN A 117 -16.23 17.33 1.56
CA GLN A 117 -17.17 16.69 0.64
C GLN A 117 -16.42 15.66 -0.22
N VAL A 118 -16.98 14.45 -0.33
CA VAL A 118 -16.48 13.40 -1.22
C VAL A 118 -17.56 13.06 -2.24
N VAL A 119 -17.25 13.27 -3.52
CA VAL A 119 -18.20 13.12 -4.64
C VAL A 119 -17.65 12.09 -5.63
N PRO A 120 -18.16 10.85 -5.61
CA PRO A 120 -17.84 9.86 -6.63
C PRO A 120 -18.65 10.11 -7.92
N GLU A 121 -17.97 10.06 -9.06
CA GLU A 121 -18.59 10.12 -10.39
C GLU A 121 -18.66 8.71 -11.00
N TYR A 122 -19.81 8.35 -11.57
CA TYR A 122 -20.04 7.03 -12.16
C TYR A 122 -20.37 7.13 -13.64
N LYS A 123 -19.85 6.18 -14.43
CA LYS A 123 -20.15 6.05 -15.86
C LYS A 123 -21.24 4.99 -16.07
N GLY A 124 -22.38 5.41 -16.61
CA GLY A 124 -23.49 4.51 -16.95
C GLY A 124 -24.09 3.83 -15.71
N ALA A 125 -24.21 2.50 -15.76
CA ALA A 125 -24.76 1.70 -14.66
C ALA A 125 -23.67 1.09 -13.75
N SER A 126 -22.41 1.50 -13.92
CA SER A 126 -21.32 0.96 -13.12
C SER A 126 -21.44 1.36 -11.65
N ILE A 127 -21.13 0.42 -10.76
CA ILE A 127 -20.97 0.67 -9.32
C ILE A 127 -19.52 0.97 -8.93
N VAL A 128 -18.61 1.02 -9.91
CA VAL A 128 -17.21 1.45 -9.74
C VAL A 128 -17.14 2.90 -10.24
N PRO A 129 -16.82 3.88 -9.38
CA PRO A 129 -16.70 5.26 -9.82
C PRO A 129 -15.56 5.38 -10.83
N SER A 130 -15.69 6.26 -11.82
CA SER A 130 -14.60 6.61 -12.73
C SER A 130 -13.63 7.60 -12.12
N SER A 131 -14.11 8.43 -11.19
CA SER A 131 -13.30 9.38 -10.45
C SER A 131 -13.94 9.69 -9.10
N ILE A 132 -13.15 10.19 -8.16
CA ILE A 132 -13.63 10.67 -6.86
C ILE A 132 -13.06 12.06 -6.64
N ALA A 133 -13.93 13.05 -6.53
CA ALA A 133 -13.54 14.40 -6.12
C ALA A 133 -13.61 14.52 -4.59
N MET A 134 -12.56 15.08 -4.00
CA MET A 134 -12.50 15.43 -2.58
C MET A 134 -12.31 16.94 -2.48
N ASN A 135 -13.29 17.62 -1.92
CA ASN A 135 -13.29 19.07 -1.75
C ASN A 135 -13.35 19.39 -0.26
N ALA A 136 -12.29 19.96 0.27
CA ALA A 136 -12.21 20.37 1.66
C ALA A 136 -12.11 21.88 1.78
N THR A 137 -12.81 22.43 2.76
CA THR A 137 -12.92 23.86 3.03
C THR A 137 -12.83 24.13 4.53
N HIS A 138 -12.65 25.40 4.87
CA HIS A 138 -12.90 25.90 6.22
C HIS A 138 -14.16 26.78 6.21
N SER A 139 -15.06 26.54 7.16
CA SER A 139 -16.33 27.28 7.32
C SER A 139 -16.17 28.79 7.59
N GLU A 140 -15.05 29.22 8.18
CA GLU A 140 -14.82 30.62 8.61
C GLU A 140 -13.57 31.26 8.00
N GLN A 141 -12.66 30.46 7.42
CA GLN A 141 -11.35 30.91 6.92
C GLN A 141 -11.17 30.56 5.44
N ASP A 142 -10.19 31.17 4.78
CA ASP A 142 -9.86 30.88 3.36
C ASP A 142 -8.97 29.62 3.21
N GLY A 143 -9.27 28.59 3.99
CA GLY A 143 -8.59 27.30 3.93
C GLY A 143 -9.29 26.36 2.96
N HIS A 144 -8.55 25.78 2.01
CA HIS A 144 -9.11 24.81 1.08
C HIS A 144 -8.07 23.78 0.59
N PHE A 145 -8.55 22.58 0.27
CA PHE A 145 -7.79 21.56 -0.41
C PHE A 145 -8.72 20.74 -1.31
N ASN A 146 -8.42 20.73 -2.62
CA ASN A 146 -9.23 20.03 -3.60
C ASN A 146 -8.35 19.06 -4.39
N THR A 147 -8.83 17.84 -4.58
CA THR A 147 -8.17 16.86 -5.43
C THR A 147 -9.18 15.96 -6.12
N VAL A 148 -8.83 15.48 -7.30
CA VAL A 148 -9.61 14.48 -8.04
C VAL A 148 -8.74 13.25 -8.20
N ILE A 149 -9.28 12.10 -7.82
CA ILE A 149 -8.63 10.80 -7.97
C ILE A 149 -9.30 10.11 -9.16
N ASP A 150 -8.54 9.93 -10.23
CA ASP A 150 -8.98 9.10 -11.36
C ASP A 150 -8.91 7.63 -10.98
N VAL A 151 -9.99 6.90 -11.27
CA VAL A 151 -10.10 5.47 -11.03
C VAL A 151 -9.92 4.69 -12.32
N TRP A 152 -10.61 5.12 -13.40
CA TRP A 152 -10.58 4.49 -14.72
C TRP A 152 -11.23 5.30 -15.86
#